data_AF-A0A8C6X3H3-F1
#
_entry.id   AF-A0A8C6X3H3-F1
#
_cell.length_a   1.000
_cell.length_b   1.000
_cell.length_c   1.000
_cell.angle_alpha   90.00
_cell.angle_beta   90.00
_cell.angle_gamma   90.00
#
_symmetry.space_group_name_H-M   'P 1'
#
loop_
_entity.id
_entity.type
_entity.pdbx_description
1 polymer ?
#
loop_
_entity_poly.entity_id
_entity_poly.type
_entity_poly.pdbx_seq_one_letter_code
_entity_poly.pdbx_strand_id
1 'polypeptide(L)'
;MVNGPGLSLLPTREGRGVSPQAWLPCLCHFPRCFAVGKQRVELQGKGVAGENCPPLGATHMLEIREEDGGVGRRQVFPRRKHEGPASGLAPADASRLLALLGCSSFGLRAHHTLFGFGARAKPKPKPQHAITIAVSSRALFRMEEEQKIYTEQGVEAYVKYQLEHEEEPFLPGAAFPFVKALESVNRQLRELFPDSEELFDIVLVTNNHAQVGVRLINSINHYNLFIERFCMTGGNSPICYLKAYHTNLYLSSDCEKVSEAIEEGIAAATIFTPKKDVQVSEKQLRVAFDGDAVLFSDESEQIVKAHGLDKFFEHEKTYENKPLAQGPLKGFLEVLGKLQKKFYTKGLRLECPIRTYLVTARSAASSGARALKTLRSWGLETDEALFLAGAPKGPLLEKIRPHIFFDDQMFHVEGAKEMGTVAAHVPYGVAQKYKLSGQRKAAQDGK
;
A
#
# COMPACT_ATOMS: atom_id res chain seq x y z
N MET A 1 -28.05 -47.56 -42.25
CA MET A 1 -27.40 -47.46 -43.57
C MET A 1 -26.23 -46.50 -43.42
N VAL A 2 -25.02 -47.06 -43.22
CA VAL A 2 -23.90 -47.09 -44.19
C VAL A 2 -23.12 -45.76 -44.13
N ASN A 3 -21.83 -45.63 -43.79
CA ASN A 3 -20.73 -46.54 -43.42
C ASN A 3 -19.56 -45.68 -42.85
N GLY A 4 -18.77 -46.19 -41.89
CA GLY A 4 -17.36 -45.79 -41.68
C GLY A 4 -16.44 -46.51 -42.68
N PRO A 5 -15.15 -46.83 -42.41
CA PRO A 5 -14.24 -46.47 -41.30
C PRO A 5 -12.87 -45.94 -41.84
N GLY A 6 -11.82 -45.63 -41.07
CA GLY A 6 -10.97 -46.62 -40.42
C GLY A 6 -9.54 -46.12 -40.16
N LEU A 7 -8.94 -46.75 -39.15
CA LEU A 7 -7.68 -46.47 -38.46
C LEU A 7 -6.40 -46.93 -39.17
N SER A 8 -5.27 -46.43 -38.63
CA SER A 8 -3.96 -47.08 -38.39
C SER A 8 -2.86 -47.03 -39.45
N LEU A 9 -1.68 -46.55 -39.06
CA LEU A 9 -0.45 -47.35 -38.83
C LEU A 9 0.80 -46.45 -38.67
N LEU A 10 1.57 -46.69 -37.60
CA LEU A 10 3.00 -46.36 -37.50
C LEU A 10 3.81 -47.30 -38.43
N PRO A 11 5.04 -46.94 -38.82
CA PRO A 11 6.17 -47.53 -38.09
C PRO A 11 7.40 -46.63 -37.87
N THR A 12 8.21 -47.15 -36.95
CA THR A 12 9.50 -46.79 -36.36
C THR A 12 10.73 -46.75 -37.30
N ARG A 13 11.73 -45.94 -36.92
CA ARG A 13 13.19 -46.27 -36.93
C ARG A 13 13.95 -45.21 -36.12
N GLU A 14 14.53 -45.55 -34.96
CA GLU A 14 15.97 -45.89 -34.74
C GLU A 14 16.95 -44.83 -35.28
N GLY A 15 17.89 -44.25 -34.53
CA GLY A 15 18.36 -44.52 -33.17
C GLY A 15 19.66 -43.76 -32.88
N ARG A 16 20.21 -44.01 -31.67
CA ARG A 16 21.50 -43.59 -31.07
C ARG A 16 21.48 -42.16 -30.52
N GLY A 17 21.52 -41.94 -29.20
CA GLY A 17 22.54 -42.41 -28.22
C GLY A 17 23.75 -41.48 -28.37
N VAL A 18 24.12 -40.65 -27.40
CA VAL A 18 24.91 -40.98 -26.20
C VAL A 18 24.90 -39.76 -25.24
N SER A 19 24.73 -40.00 -23.94
CA SER A 19 25.26 -39.17 -22.83
C SER A 19 26.40 -39.98 -22.17
N PRO A 20 27.19 -39.51 -21.17
CA PRO A 20 27.18 -38.24 -20.43
C PRO A 20 28.61 -37.67 -20.19
N GLN A 21 28.75 -36.52 -19.52
CA GLN A 21 29.60 -36.33 -18.33
C GLN A 21 29.92 -34.85 -18.03
N ALA A 22 29.86 -34.56 -16.74
CA ALA A 22 30.14 -33.29 -16.09
C ALA A 22 31.64 -32.98 -16.01
N TRP A 23 32.01 -31.69 -16.06
CA TRP A 23 33.18 -31.13 -15.38
C TRP A 23 32.85 -29.72 -14.84
N LEU A 24 33.40 -29.46 -13.65
CA LEU A 24 33.21 -28.33 -12.74
C LEU A 24 34.06 -27.08 -13.15
N PRO A 25 34.17 -26.00 -12.35
CA PRO A 25 34.10 -24.60 -12.79
C PRO A 25 35.46 -23.93 -13.01
N CYS A 26 35.45 -22.79 -13.72
CA CYS A 26 36.58 -21.85 -13.73
C CYS A 26 36.23 -20.58 -12.96
N LEU A 27 36.96 -20.42 -11.84
CA LEU A 27 37.16 -19.21 -11.06
C LEU A 27 38.19 -18.30 -11.75
N CYS A 28 38.04 -16.99 -11.48
CA CYS A 28 39.07 -15.93 -11.52
C CYS A 28 39.56 -15.42 -12.89
N HIS A 29 39.17 -14.18 -13.24
CA HIS A 29 40.15 -13.09 -13.44
C HIS A 29 39.46 -11.71 -13.38
N PHE A 30 39.79 -10.95 -12.32
CA PHE A 30 39.66 -9.50 -12.25
C PHE A 30 40.85 -8.86 -12.98
N PRO A 31 40.67 -7.67 -13.57
CA PRO A 31 41.67 -6.64 -13.35
C PRO A 31 41.02 -5.36 -12.80
N ARG A 32 41.57 -4.92 -11.66
CA ARG A 32 41.56 -3.53 -11.24
C ARG A 32 42.42 -2.73 -12.23
N CYS A 33 41.86 -1.69 -12.84
CA CYS A 33 42.64 -0.57 -13.35
C CYS A 33 42.24 0.69 -12.58
N PHE A 34 43.11 1.08 -11.64
CA PHE A 34 43.24 2.45 -11.16
C PHE A 34 43.92 3.26 -12.26
N ALA A 35 43.32 4.37 -12.68
CA ALA A 35 44.01 5.42 -13.41
C ALA A 35 43.62 6.77 -12.81
N VAL A 36 44.54 7.30 -12.01
CA VAL A 36 44.60 8.70 -11.57
C VAL A 36 45.15 9.51 -12.73
N GLY A 37 44.50 10.60 -13.13
CA GLY A 37 44.99 11.41 -14.25
C GLY A 37 44.24 12.70 -14.55
N LYS A 38 44.59 13.74 -13.78
CA LYS A 38 44.75 15.16 -14.16
C LYS A 38 43.62 15.93 -14.87
N GLN A 39 43.27 17.04 -14.21
CA GLN A 39 42.69 18.26 -14.75
C GLN A 39 43.24 18.67 -16.12
N ARG A 40 42.32 19.15 -16.99
CA ARG A 40 42.62 20.26 -17.88
C ARG A 40 41.38 21.13 -18.01
N VAL A 41 41.53 22.38 -17.57
CA VAL A 41 40.65 23.52 -17.81
C VAL A 41 40.84 23.94 -19.26
N GLU A 42 39.74 24.10 -20.00
CA GLU A 42 39.77 24.86 -21.26
C GLU A 42 38.56 25.80 -21.31
N LEU A 43 38.89 27.09 -21.20
CA LEU A 43 38.02 28.23 -21.36
C LEU A 43 37.84 28.50 -22.86
N GLN A 44 36.61 28.55 -23.34
CA GLN A 44 36.27 29.33 -24.53
C GLN A 44 34.93 30.02 -24.32
N GLY A 45 34.99 31.33 -24.13
CA GLY A 45 33.86 32.22 -24.23
C GLY A 45 33.63 32.66 -25.68
N LYS A 46 32.35 32.83 -26.04
CA LYS A 46 31.86 33.85 -26.99
C LYS A 46 30.45 34.23 -26.54
N GLY A 47 30.25 35.51 -26.23
CA GLY A 47 28.94 36.11 -25.98
C GLY A 47 28.47 36.92 -27.19
N VAL A 48 27.15 37.19 -27.24
CA VAL A 48 26.42 38.37 -27.80
C VAL A 48 25.01 38.29 -27.19
N ALA A 49 24.65 39.11 -26.19
CA ALA A 49 23.91 40.39 -26.23
C ALA A 49 22.41 40.30 -26.64
N GLY A 50 21.53 40.86 -25.79
CA GLY A 50 20.10 41.06 -26.04
C GLY A 50 19.32 41.44 -24.77
N GLU A 51 19.05 42.74 -24.62
CA GLU A 51 18.47 43.44 -23.47
C GLU A 51 16.95 43.22 -23.28
N ASN A 52 16.47 43.18 -22.03
CA ASN A 52 15.54 44.16 -21.43
C ASN A 52 14.78 43.60 -20.21
N CYS A 53 14.99 44.28 -19.07
CA CYS A 53 14.14 44.31 -17.88
C CYS A 53 13.39 45.67 -17.89
N PRO A 54 12.29 45.89 -17.13
CA PRO A 54 12.45 46.46 -15.77
C PRO A 54 11.27 46.04 -14.81
N PRO A 55 11.04 46.65 -13.61
CA PRO A 55 11.34 45.95 -12.34
C PRO A 55 10.23 46.07 -11.26
N LEU A 56 10.56 45.60 -10.04
CA LEU A 56 10.15 46.04 -8.69
C LEU A 56 9.36 45.02 -7.83
N GLY A 57 9.90 44.78 -6.62
CA GLY A 57 9.18 44.19 -5.49
C GLY A 57 10.05 43.42 -4.48
N ALA A 58 10.83 44.14 -3.64
CA ALA A 58 11.39 43.64 -2.38
C ALA A 58 10.25 43.21 -1.42
N THR A 59 10.36 42.39 -0.36
CA THR A 59 11.30 42.27 0.77
C THR A 59 10.71 41.10 1.61
N HIS A 60 11.41 40.08 2.10
CA HIS A 60 12.05 40.01 3.43
C HIS A 60 12.53 38.56 3.64
N MET A 61 13.83 38.38 3.95
CA MET A 61 14.35 37.22 4.68
C MET A 61 14.85 37.75 6.02
N LEU A 62 14.29 37.24 7.11
CA LEU A 62 14.75 37.51 8.47
C LEU A 62 15.67 36.36 8.88
N GLU A 63 16.96 36.67 8.90
CA GLU A 63 18.02 35.93 9.57
C GLU A 63 18.24 36.62 10.93
N ILE A 64 18.08 35.91 12.04
CA ILE A 64 18.42 36.44 13.37
C ILE A 64 19.56 35.60 13.94
N ARG A 65 20.70 36.29 14.09
CA ARG A 65 21.90 35.92 14.83
C ARG A 65 21.66 36.01 16.34
N GLU A 66 22.31 35.12 17.07
CA GLU A 66 22.54 35.19 18.52
C GLU A 66 23.48 36.34 18.87
N GLU A 67 23.18 37.07 19.94
CA GLU A 67 24.19 37.78 20.75
C GLU A 67 23.86 37.64 22.25
N ASP A 68 24.94 37.36 23.01
CA ASP A 68 25.04 37.30 24.46
C ASP A 68 24.95 38.70 25.12
N GLY A 69 24.48 38.76 26.37
CA GLY A 69 24.80 39.89 27.26
C GLY A 69 23.91 40.14 28.49
N GLY A 70 24.24 39.51 29.63
CA GLY A 70 24.48 40.27 30.88
C GLY A 70 23.43 40.35 32.00
N VAL A 71 23.90 39.97 33.21
CA VAL A 71 23.52 40.40 34.58
C VAL A 71 22.22 39.78 35.16
N GLY A 72 22.15 39.12 36.32
CA GLY A 72 23.06 38.88 37.43
C GLY A 72 22.31 39.03 38.76
N ARG A 73 22.14 37.95 39.54
CA ARG A 73 22.15 37.97 41.02
C ARG A 73 22.13 36.56 41.61
N ARG A 74 23.14 36.30 42.45
CA ARG A 74 23.39 35.08 43.23
C ARG A 74 22.58 35.11 44.53
N GLN A 75 22.13 33.94 44.99
CA GLN A 75 22.08 33.60 46.41
C GLN A 75 22.82 32.28 46.64
N VAL A 76 23.44 32.17 47.81
CA VAL A 76 24.62 31.36 48.13
C VAL A 76 24.32 30.54 49.39
N PHE A 77 24.49 29.21 49.27
CA PHE A 77 25.01 28.22 50.24
C PHE A 77 24.18 27.81 51.48
N PRO A 78 24.50 26.68 52.18
CA PRO A 78 25.64 25.75 51.98
C PRO A 78 25.35 24.23 51.97
N ARG A 79 26.35 23.47 51.49
CA ARG A 79 26.61 22.03 51.75
C ARG A 79 27.45 21.81 53.03
N ARG A 80 27.30 20.66 53.68
CA ARG A 80 28.35 19.86 54.38
C ARG A 80 28.00 18.36 54.19
N LYS A 81 28.87 17.47 53.66
CA LYS A 81 30.04 16.76 54.27
C LYS A 81 29.58 15.85 55.44
N HIS A 82 29.93 14.57 55.65
CA HIS A 82 31.05 13.65 55.31
C HIS A 82 30.52 12.18 55.52
N GLU A 83 31.00 11.15 54.81
CA GLU A 83 31.75 9.96 55.30
C GLU A 83 30.98 8.61 55.16
N GLY A 84 31.67 7.55 54.70
CA GLY A 84 31.13 6.20 54.40
C GLY A 84 31.18 5.24 55.61
N PRO A 85 31.42 3.92 55.47
CA PRO A 85 31.14 2.96 54.38
C PRO A 85 30.39 1.69 54.89
N ALA A 86 30.24 0.70 54.00
CA ALA A 86 30.23 -0.75 54.25
C ALA A 86 28.91 -1.53 54.49
N SER A 87 28.91 -2.73 53.87
CA SER A 87 28.10 -3.95 54.12
C SER A 87 26.58 -3.82 53.93
N GLY A 88 25.91 -4.64 53.12
CA GLY A 88 25.97 -6.10 53.07
C GLY A 88 24.61 -6.63 53.58
N LEU A 89 24.12 -7.71 52.96
CA LEU A 89 22.92 -8.49 53.29
C LEU A 89 21.57 -8.04 52.66
N ALA A 90 21.15 -8.83 51.66
CA ALA A 90 19.76 -9.32 51.52
C ALA A 90 19.49 -10.37 52.64
N PRO A 91 18.29 -10.96 52.83
CA PRO A 91 17.09 -10.98 51.97
C PRO A 91 15.72 -10.99 52.73
N ALA A 92 14.67 -11.29 51.97
CA ALA A 92 13.48 -12.09 52.35
C ALA A 92 12.24 -11.41 52.96
N ASP A 93 11.17 -11.52 52.16
CA ASP A 93 9.83 -12.03 52.49
C ASP A 93 9.26 -11.81 53.90
N ALA A 94 8.11 -11.12 53.93
CA ALA A 94 7.07 -11.37 54.91
C ALA A 94 5.69 -11.05 54.32
N SER A 95 5.10 -12.04 53.65
CA SER A 95 3.64 -12.18 53.61
C SER A 95 3.20 -12.87 54.91
N ARG A 96 2.32 -12.24 55.71
CA ARG A 96 1.13 -12.86 56.35
C ARG A 96 0.49 -11.99 57.45
N LEU A 97 -0.80 -12.26 57.65
CA LEU A 97 -1.77 -11.77 58.65
C LEU A 97 -2.30 -10.34 58.41
N LEU A 98 -3.61 -10.08 58.38
CA LEU A 98 -4.65 -10.59 59.27
C LEU A 98 -6.01 -10.75 58.58
N ALA A 99 -6.74 -11.76 59.02
CA ALA A 99 -8.13 -12.03 58.69
C ALA A 99 -9.11 -11.43 59.72
N LEU A 100 -10.39 -11.41 59.29
CA LEU A 100 -11.63 -11.34 60.08
C LEU A 100 -12.09 -9.95 60.56
N LEU A 101 -13.16 -9.45 59.95
CA LEU A 101 -14.45 -9.21 60.62
C LEU A 101 -15.57 -9.30 59.57
N GLY A 102 -16.54 -10.17 59.82
CA GLY A 102 -17.73 -10.33 58.98
C GLY A 102 -18.77 -9.26 59.27
N CYS A 103 -19.42 -8.77 58.22
CA CYS A 103 -20.72 -8.12 58.30
C CYS A 103 -21.52 -8.42 57.04
N SER A 104 -22.63 -9.11 57.22
CA SER A 104 -23.63 -9.42 56.21
C SER A 104 -24.52 -8.20 55.98
N SER A 105 -24.72 -7.78 54.72
CA SER A 105 -26.02 -7.34 54.18
C SER A 105 -25.90 -6.84 52.74
N PHE A 106 -26.82 -7.32 51.92
CA PHE A 106 -27.36 -6.79 50.66
C PHE A 106 -26.60 -5.64 49.95
N GLY A 107 -26.09 -5.93 48.75
CA GLY A 107 -25.66 -4.93 47.79
C GLY A 107 -25.59 -5.53 46.39
N LEU A 108 -26.35 -4.95 45.46
CA LEU A 108 -26.35 -5.20 44.02
C LEU A 108 -24.93 -5.47 43.49
N ARG A 109 -24.74 -6.55 42.74
CA ARG A 109 -23.57 -6.71 41.86
C ARG A 109 -23.67 -5.70 40.70
N ALA A 110 -23.20 -4.50 40.94
CA ALA A 110 -22.65 -3.70 39.86
C ALA A 110 -21.28 -4.31 39.51
N HIS A 111 -21.18 -4.95 38.35
CA HIS A 111 -19.90 -5.27 37.73
C HIS A 111 -19.23 -3.93 37.34
N HIS A 112 -18.61 -3.26 38.32
CA HIS A 112 -17.58 -2.27 38.04
C HIS A 112 -16.34 -3.04 37.63
N THR A 113 -16.23 -3.32 36.33
CA THR A 113 -14.97 -3.67 35.72
C THR A 113 -14.04 -2.47 35.91
N LEU A 114 -13.13 -2.59 36.87
CA LEU A 114 -12.01 -1.69 37.05
C LEU A 114 -11.20 -1.71 35.75
N PHE A 115 -11.44 -0.72 34.89
CA PHE A 115 -10.51 -0.35 33.84
C PHE A 115 -9.20 0.01 34.52
N GLY A 116 -8.23 -0.90 34.44
CA GLY A 116 -6.85 -0.62 34.78
C GLY A 116 -6.34 0.52 33.91
N PHE A 117 -6.28 1.72 34.48
CA PHE A 117 -5.46 2.82 33.97
C PHE A 117 -3.99 2.39 34.07
N GLY A 118 -3.46 1.76 33.02
CA GLY A 118 -2.16 1.12 33.06
C GLY A 118 -1.52 0.82 31.70
N ALA A 119 -1.88 1.54 30.65
CA ALA A 119 -1.07 1.72 29.45
C ALA A 119 -1.46 3.05 28.83
N ARG A 120 -0.55 4.02 28.75
CA ARG A 120 -0.77 5.24 27.95
C ARG A 120 -1.16 4.77 26.55
N ALA A 121 -2.39 5.05 26.11
CA ALA A 121 -2.79 4.85 24.73
C ALA A 121 -1.73 5.56 23.86
N LYS A 122 -0.99 4.79 23.06
CA LYS A 122 0.15 5.34 22.31
C LYS A 122 -0.38 6.42 21.36
N PRO A 123 0.23 7.61 21.31
CA PRO A 123 -0.31 8.75 20.58
C PRO A 123 -0.52 8.40 19.10
N LYS A 124 -1.62 8.89 18.54
CA LYS A 124 -1.95 8.74 17.11
C LYS A 124 -1.05 9.64 16.26
N PRO A 125 -0.78 9.24 15.01
CA PRO A 125 -0.17 10.17 14.07
C PRO A 125 -1.09 11.36 13.83
N LYS A 126 -0.53 12.58 13.75
CA LYS A 126 -1.34 13.72 13.30
C LYS A 126 -1.72 13.50 11.82
N PRO A 127 -2.92 13.91 11.38
CA PRO A 127 -3.38 13.66 10.02
C PRO A 127 -2.41 14.12 8.92
N GLN A 128 -1.66 15.20 9.16
CA GLN A 128 -0.69 15.76 8.22
C GLN A 128 0.58 14.90 8.01
N HIS A 129 0.86 13.96 8.92
CA HIS A 129 2.03 13.07 8.87
C HIS A 129 1.64 11.60 8.66
N ALA A 130 0.36 11.28 8.84
CA ALA A 130 -0.19 9.96 8.66
C ALA A 130 -0.20 9.54 7.18
N ILE A 131 -0.12 8.24 6.97
CA ILE A 131 -0.33 7.61 5.66
C ILE A 131 -1.78 7.14 5.63
N THR A 132 -2.65 7.95 5.07
CA THR A 132 -4.09 7.72 5.09
C THR A 132 -4.49 6.66 4.06
N ILE A 133 -5.05 5.55 4.54
CA ILE A 133 -5.64 4.49 3.73
C ILE A 133 -7.16 4.51 3.96
N ALA A 134 -7.91 4.96 2.97
CA ALA A 134 -9.36 4.94 3.03
C ALA A 134 -9.89 3.62 2.49
N VAL A 135 -10.78 2.95 3.22
CA VAL A 135 -11.36 1.67 2.83
C VAL A 135 -12.88 1.76 2.94
N SER A 136 -13.61 1.32 1.91
CA SER A 136 -15.06 1.28 2.00
C SER A 136 -15.56 0.14 2.90
N SER A 137 -16.72 0.31 3.54
CA SER A 137 -17.30 -0.73 4.40
C SER A 137 -17.44 -2.09 3.71
N ARG A 138 -17.91 -2.12 2.46
CA ARG A 138 -18.04 -3.34 1.64
C ARG A 138 -16.71 -3.92 1.14
N ALA A 139 -15.63 -3.15 1.20
CA ALA A 139 -14.29 -3.64 0.92
C ALA A 139 -13.69 -4.32 2.16
N LEU A 140 -13.91 -3.72 3.34
CA LEU A 140 -13.41 -4.24 4.62
C LEU A 140 -14.20 -5.44 5.11
N PHE A 141 -15.52 -5.45 4.90
CA PHE A 141 -16.45 -6.46 5.39
C PHE A 141 -17.31 -7.03 4.24
N ARG A 142 -17.69 -8.31 4.36
CA ARG A 142 -18.66 -8.95 3.48
C ARG A 142 -20.05 -8.44 3.84
N MET A 143 -20.65 -7.71 2.91
CA MET A 143 -21.94 -7.04 3.08
C MET A 143 -22.87 -7.27 1.87
N GLU A 144 -22.70 -8.40 1.18
CA GLU A 144 -23.43 -8.72 -0.05
C GLU A 144 -24.93 -8.88 0.19
N GLU A 145 -25.31 -9.48 1.32
CA GLU A 145 -26.71 -9.64 1.71
C GLU A 145 -27.37 -8.28 1.96
N GLU A 146 -26.70 -7.41 2.71
CA GLU A 146 -27.28 -6.11 3.05
C GLU A 146 -27.27 -5.16 1.85
N GLN A 147 -26.30 -5.29 0.95
CA GLN A 147 -26.35 -4.62 -0.34
C GLN A 147 -27.57 -5.06 -1.16
N LYS A 148 -27.88 -6.37 -1.16
CA LYS A 148 -29.05 -6.90 -1.87
C LYS A 148 -30.33 -6.32 -1.29
N ILE A 149 -30.47 -6.29 0.03
CA ILE A 149 -31.62 -5.67 0.72
C ILE A 149 -31.74 -4.18 0.33
N TYR A 150 -30.65 -3.42 0.39
CA TYR A 150 -30.66 -2.01 0.00
C TYR A 150 -31.12 -1.80 -1.45
N THR A 151 -30.61 -2.64 -2.37
CA THR A 151 -30.86 -2.49 -3.81
C THR A 151 -32.28 -2.93 -4.20
N GLU A 152 -32.79 -4.00 -3.58
CA GLU A 152 -34.09 -4.59 -3.93
C GLU A 152 -35.25 -4.04 -3.10
N GLN A 153 -35.02 -3.66 -1.84
CA GLN A 153 -36.06 -3.30 -0.88
C GLN A 153 -35.95 -1.85 -0.36
N GLY A 154 -34.88 -1.13 -0.71
CA GLY A 154 -34.70 0.27 -0.36
C GLY A 154 -34.04 0.51 1.00
N VAL A 155 -33.92 1.79 1.35
CA VAL A 155 -33.11 2.26 2.49
C VAL A 155 -33.74 1.86 3.82
N GLU A 156 -35.06 1.92 3.94
CA GLU A 156 -35.81 1.66 5.17
C GLU A 156 -35.66 0.19 5.60
N ALA A 157 -35.80 -0.74 4.66
CA ALA A 157 -35.60 -2.17 4.91
C ALA A 157 -34.15 -2.47 5.28
N TYR A 158 -33.20 -1.85 4.58
CA TYR A 158 -31.77 -1.95 4.90
C TYR A 158 -31.45 -1.46 6.32
N VAL A 159 -31.96 -0.28 6.72
CA VAL A 159 -31.74 0.28 8.05
C VAL A 159 -32.34 -0.63 9.13
N LYS A 160 -33.57 -1.12 8.92
CA LYS A 160 -34.21 -2.05 9.85
C LYS A 160 -33.39 -3.33 10.03
N TYR A 161 -32.94 -3.94 8.92
CA TYR A 161 -32.11 -5.14 8.97
C TYR A 161 -30.80 -4.90 9.74
N GLN A 162 -30.13 -3.78 9.50
CA GLN A 162 -28.87 -3.44 10.18
C GLN A 162 -29.06 -3.26 11.70
N LEU A 163 -30.19 -2.70 12.14
CA LEU A 163 -30.51 -2.55 13.56
C LEU A 163 -30.85 -3.89 14.22
N GLU A 164 -31.59 -4.76 13.53
CA GLU A 164 -31.94 -6.10 14.05
C GLU A 164 -30.70 -7.00 14.24
N HIS A 165 -29.65 -6.79 13.44
CA HIS A 165 -28.40 -7.57 13.47
C HIS A 165 -27.22 -6.76 14.04
N GLU A 166 -27.48 -5.71 14.82
CA GLU A 166 -26.45 -4.76 15.30
C GLU A 166 -25.30 -5.42 16.08
N GLU A 167 -25.62 -6.49 16.82
CA GLU A 167 -24.67 -7.27 17.62
C GLU A 167 -23.98 -8.40 16.84
N GLU A 168 -24.38 -8.62 15.59
CA GLU A 168 -23.81 -9.66 14.73
C GLU A 168 -22.67 -9.08 13.88
N PRO A 169 -21.40 -9.43 14.17
CA PRO A 169 -20.28 -8.87 13.44
C PRO A 169 -20.28 -9.35 11.98
N PHE A 170 -19.94 -8.44 11.07
CA PHE A 170 -19.78 -8.81 9.66
C PHE A 170 -18.62 -9.78 9.46
N LEU A 171 -18.69 -10.61 8.42
CA LEU A 171 -17.57 -11.46 8.04
C LEU A 171 -16.44 -10.62 7.38
N PRO A 172 -15.17 -11.03 7.51
CA PRO A 172 -14.03 -10.34 6.89
C PRO A 172 -14.14 -10.26 5.36
N GLY A 173 -14.01 -9.05 4.82
CA GLY A 173 -14.02 -8.75 3.40
C GLY A 173 -12.65 -8.84 2.73
N ALA A 174 -12.58 -8.50 1.43
CA ALA A 174 -11.38 -8.63 0.61
C ALA A 174 -10.20 -7.77 1.11
N ALA A 175 -10.46 -6.57 1.64
CA ALA A 175 -9.43 -5.67 2.16
C ALA A 175 -8.97 -6.03 3.58
N PHE A 176 -9.66 -6.95 4.27
CA PHE A 176 -9.40 -7.24 5.68
C PHE A 176 -7.97 -7.73 5.95
N PRO A 177 -7.41 -8.72 5.21
CA PRO A 177 -6.04 -9.16 5.43
C PRO A 177 -5.02 -8.04 5.19
N PHE A 178 -5.28 -7.19 4.20
CA PHE A 178 -4.44 -6.03 3.92
C PHE A 178 -4.42 -5.04 5.08
N VAL A 179 -5.58 -4.72 5.68
CA VAL A 179 -5.66 -3.86 6.88
C VAL A 179 -4.91 -4.47 8.06
N LYS A 180 -5.04 -5.77 8.33
CA LYS A 180 -4.27 -6.45 9.39
C LYS A 180 -2.75 -6.37 9.14
N ALA A 181 -2.32 -6.47 7.89
CA ALA A 181 -0.91 -6.34 7.54
C ALA A 181 -0.38 -4.90 7.76
N LEU A 182 -1.17 -3.87 7.44
CA LEU A 182 -0.83 -2.48 7.75
C LEU A 182 -0.67 -2.26 9.27
N GLU A 183 -1.58 -2.82 10.09
CA GLU A 183 -1.47 -2.77 11.55
C GLU A 183 -0.21 -3.49 12.06
N SER A 184 0.14 -4.62 11.45
CA SER A 184 1.37 -5.37 11.76
C SER A 184 2.62 -4.52 11.51
N VAL A 185 2.67 -3.81 10.37
CA VAL A 185 3.75 -2.86 10.05
C VAL A 185 3.77 -1.70 11.05
N ASN A 186 2.61 -1.12 11.38
CA ASN A 186 2.51 -0.03 12.36
C ASN A 186 3.06 -0.43 13.74
N ARG A 187 2.81 -1.68 14.18
CA ARG A 187 3.33 -2.20 15.45
C ARG A 187 4.85 -2.21 15.47
N GLN A 188 5.46 -2.73 14.41
CA GLN A 188 6.93 -2.77 14.27
C GLN A 188 7.53 -1.36 14.14
N LEU A 189 6.88 -0.46 13.40
CA LEU A 189 7.29 0.95 13.31
C LEU A 189 7.28 1.61 14.69
N ARG A 190 6.25 1.38 15.51
CA ARG A 190 6.16 1.93 16.88
C ARG A 190 7.18 1.33 17.83
N GLU A 191 7.60 0.09 17.62
CA GLU A 191 8.68 -0.54 18.40
C GLU A 191 10.04 0.08 18.09
N LEU A 192 10.32 0.34 16.80
CA LEU A 192 11.59 0.91 16.34
C LEU A 192 11.66 2.43 16.47
N PHE A 193 10.53 3.11 16.35
CA PHE A 193 10.38 4.56 16.36
C PHE A 193 9.13 4.99 17.16
N PRO A 194 9.19 4.98 18.51
CA PRO A 194 8.03 5.24 19.37
C PRO A 194 7.34 6.58 19.14
N ASP A 195 8.12 7.61 18.77
CA ASP A 195 7.64 8.99 18.56
C ASP A 195 7.29 9.29 17.09
N SER A 196 7.42 8.31 16.19
CA SER A 196 7.14 8.51 14.76
C SER A 196 5.65 8.64 14.52
N GLU A 197 5.25 9.76 13.91
CA GLU A 197 3.89 9.99 13.42
C GLU A 197 3.68 9.50 11.97
N GLU A 198 4.70 8.94 11.31
CA GLU A 198 4.53 8.39 9.95
C GLU A 198 4.11 6.91 10.05
N LEU A 199 2.82 6.72 10.28
CA LEU A 199 2.15 5.43 10.42
C LEU A 199 0.96 5.37 9.46
N PHE A 200 0.50 4.17 9.14
CA PHE A 200 -0.76 3.99 8.44
C PHE A 200 -1.93 4.43 9.34
N ASP A 201 -2.80 5.28 8.81
CA ASP A 201 -4.07 5.67 9.42
C ASP A 201 -5.21 5.17 8.55
N ILE A 202 -5.98 4.22 9.07
CA ILE A 202 -7.07 3.59 8.33
C ILE A 202 -8.35 4.38 8.59
N VAL A 203 -8.97 4.85 7.52
CA VAL A 203 -10.26 5.57 7.57
C VAL A 203 -11.33 4.70 6.94
N LEU A 204 -12.36 4.35 7.71
CA LEU A 204 -13.53 3.67 7.16
C LEU A 204 -14.43 4.69 6.46
N VAL A 205 -14.82 4.38 5.22
CA VAL A 205 -15.72 5.22 4.43
C VAL A 205 -16.96 4.44 4.06
N THR A 206 -18.13 5.01 4.28
CA THR A 206 -19.40 4.41 3.89
C THR A 206 -20.38 5.45 3.39
N ASN A 207 -21.15 5.07 2.38
CA ASN A 207 -22.23 5.89 1.87
C ASN A 207 -23.51 5.69 2.69
N ASN A 208 -23.49 4.79 3.67
CA ASN A 208 -24.69 4.44 4.41
C ASN A 208 -25.06 5.51 5.45
N HIS A 209 -26.32 5.47 5.88
CA HIS A 209 -26.83 6.36 6.91
C HIS A 209 -26.13 6.16 8.26
N ALA A 210 -25.97 7.22 9.06
CA ALA A 210 -25.24 7.15 10.33
C ALA A 210 -25.84 6.13 11.33
N GLN A 211 -27.15 5.90 11.26
CA GLN A 211 -27.84 4.94 12.14
C GLN A 211 -27.34 3.50 11.99
N VAL A 212 -26.82 3.11 10.82
CA VAL A 212 -26.30 1.74 10.61
C VAL A 212 -24.81 1.61 11.00
N GLY A 213 -24.22 2.67 11.54
CA GLY A 213 -22.80 2.72 11.88
C GLY A 213 -22.42 1.85 13.08
N VAL A 214 -23.37 1.56 13.97
CA VAL A 214 -23.09 0.82 15.20
C VAL A 214 -22.63 -0.60 14.90
N ARG A 215 -23.30 -1.32 13.99
CA ARG A 215 -22.87 -2.66 13.56
C ARG A 215 -21.46 -2.67 12.98
N LEU A 216 -21.07 -1.62 12.24
CA LEU A 216 -19.70 -1.47 11.72
C LEU A 216 -18.68 -1.28 12.86
N ILE A 217 -19.02 -0.45 13.85
CA ILE A 217 -18.18 -0.23 15.04
C ILE A 217 -18.06 -1.53 15.85
N ASN A 218 -19.17 -2.23 16.08
CA ASN A 218 -19.19 -3.53 16.76
C ASN A 218 -18.32 -4.55 16.05
N SER A 219 -18.38 -4.60 14.70
CA SER A 219 -17.52 -5.47 13.89
C SER A 219 -16.04 -5.10 14.03
N ILE A 220 -15.69 -3.82 13.98
CA ILE A 220 -14.32 -3.33 14.17
C ILE A 220 -13.78 -3.72 15.55
N ASN A 221 -14.60 -3.55 16.59
CA ASN A 221 -14.26 -3.93 17.97
C ASN A 221 -14.11 -5.45 18.11
N HIS A 222 -15.03 -6.23 17.51
CA HIS A 222 -15.00 -7.69 17.53
C HIS A 222 -13.67 -8.24 16.98
N TYR A 223 -13.17 -7.66 15.88
CA TYR A 223 -11.89 -8.07 15.27
C TYR A 223 -10.66 -7.35 15.83
N ASN A 224 -10.83 -6.48 16.84
CA ASN A 224 -9.79 -5.62 17.39
C ASN A 224 -9.02 -4.86 16.30
N LEU A 225 -9.73 -4.27 15.35
CA LEU A 225 -9.15 -3.40 14.32
C LEU A 225 -8.92 -2.00 14.90
N PHE A 226 -7.75 -1.44 14.65
CA PHE A 226 -7.40 -0.09 15.08
C PHE A 226 -7.87 0.94 14.04
N ILE A 227 -9.19 1.11 13.96
CA ILE A 227 -9.86 2.04 13.05
C ILE A 227 -10.69 3.00 13.91
N GLU A 228 -10.22 4.24 14.04
CA GLU A 228 -10.88 5.23 14.89
C GLU A 228 -11.51 6.38 14.09
N ARG A 229 -11.30 6.42 12.77
CA ARG A 229 -11.82 7.46 11.87
C ARG A 229 -12.85 6.87 10.93
N PHE A 230 -14.03 7.47 10.94
CA PHE A 230 -15.17 7.06 10.14
C PHE A 230 -15.67 8.25 9.33
N CYS A 231 -16.07 7.97 8.09
CA CYS A 231 -16.78 8.90 7.23
C CYS A 231 -18.07 8.22 6.76
N MET A 232 -19.20 8.74 7.20
CA MET A 232 -20.54 8.28 6.81
C MET A 232 -21.23 9.42 6.08
N THR A 233 -21.49 9.25 4.79
CA THR A 233 -21.95 10.37 3.93
C THR A 233 -23.45 10.39 3.69
N GLY A 234 -24.20 9.41 4.21
CA GLY A 234 -25.67 9.38 4.14
C GLY A 234 -26.21 9.43 2.71
N GLY A 235 -25.55 8.76 1.76
CA GLY A 235 -25.91 8.68 0.35
C GLY A 235 -25.04 9.56 -0.56
N ASN A 236 -24.35 10.56 -0.02
CA ASN A 236 -23.52 11.47 -0.82
C ASN A 236 -22.19 10.83 -1.23
N SER A 237 -21.53 11.40 -2.24
CA SER A 237 -20.22 10.91 -2.66
C SER A 237 -19.12 11.21 -1.61
N PRO A 238 -18.24 10.24 -1.27
CA PRO A 238 -17.22 10.45 -0.25
C PRO A 238 -15.97 11.20 -0.74
N ILE A 239 -15.88 11.50 -2.03
CA ILE A 239 -14.64 11.97 -2.68
C ILE A 239 -14.10 13.27 -2.08
N CYS A 240 -14.98 14.22 -1.75
CA CYS A 240 -14.57 15.48 -1.12
C CYS A 240 -13.88 15.24 0.23
N TYR A 241 -14.37 14.27 1.01
CA TYR A 241 -13.77 13.88 2.29
C TYR A 241 -12.44 13.14 2.09
N LEU A 242 -12.34 12.29 1.07
CA LEU A 242 -11.08 11.61 0.72
C LEU A 242 -9.96 12.64 0.45
N LYS A 243 -10.29 13.72 -0.26
CA LYS A 243 -9.36 14.83 -0.54
C LYS A 243 -8.97 15.58 0.73
N ALA A 244 -9.94 15.90 1.58
CA ALA A 244 -9.70 16.58 2.87
C ALA A 244 -8.86 15.73 3.84
N TYR A 245 -8.93 14.41 3.74
CA TYR A 245 -8.12 13.47 4.52
C TYR A 245 -6.71 13.24 3.95
N HIS A 246 -6.35 13.88 2.84
CA HIS A 246 -5.09 13.65 2.14
C HIS A 246 -4.85 12.16 1.86
N THR A 247 -5.89 11.47 1.38
CA THR A 247 -5.90 10.02 1.18
C THR A 247 -4.77 9.59 0.24
N ASN A 248 -3.89 8.69 0.71
CA ASN A 248 -2.81 8.12 -0.09
C ASN A 248 -3.27 6.94 -0.94
N LEU A 249 -4.29 6.20 -0.49
CA LEU A 249 -4.93 5.12 -1.23
C LEU A 249 -6.39 4.97 -0.81
N TYR A 250 -7.29 4.90 -1.78
CA TYR A 250 -8.71 4.56 -1.58
C TYR A 250 -9.04 3.18 -2.16
N LEU A 251 -9.53 2.28 -1.33
CA LEU A 251 -10.00 0.95 -1.74
C LEU A 251 -11.51 0.85 -1.57
N SER A 252 -12.21 0.46 -2.63
CA SER A 252 -13.65 0.26 -2.56
C SER A 252 -14.13 -0.89 -3.43
N SER A 253 -15.24 -1.51 -3.06
CA SER A 253 -15.95 -2.47 -3.94
C SER A 253 -16.86 -1.76 -4.96
N ASP A 254 -16.95 -0.42 -4.92
CA ASP A 254 -17.74 0.41 -5.84
C ASP A 254 -16.83 1.05 -6.89
N CYS A 255 -17.00 0.65 -8.15
CA CYS A 255 -16.16 1.09 -9.27
C CYS A 255 -16.44 2.53 -9.71
N GLU A 256 -17.64 3.06 -9.49
CA GLU A 256 -17.99 4.43 -9.85
C GLU A 256 -17.24 5.39 -8.93
N LYS A 257 -17.27 5.13 -7.62
CA LYS A 257 -16.54 5.95 -6.63
C LYS A 257 -15.03 5.87 -6.79
N VAL A 258 -14.51 4.73 -7.20
CA VAL A 258 -13.08 4.61 -7.52
C VAL A 258 -12.72 5.46 -8.74
N SER A 259 -13.58 5.48 -9.77
CA SER A 259 -13.35 6.30 -10.97
C SER A 259 -13.38 7.78 -10.62
N GLU A 260 -14.38 8.24 -9.86
CA GLU A 260 -14.46 9.63 -9.35
C GLU A 260 -13.21 10.01 -8.53
N ALA A 261 -12.70 9.10 -7.69
CA ALA A 261 -11.50 9.34 -6.89
C ALA A 261 -10.25 9.53 -7.78
N ILE A 262 -10.08 8.69 -8.81
CA ILE A 262 -8.95 8.81 -9.75
C ILE A 262 -9.02 10.12 -10.52
N GLU A 263 -10.21 10.55 -10.94
CA GLU A 263 -10.41 11.83 -11.65
C GLU A 263 -10.02 13.04 -10.78
N GLU A 264 -10.23 12.95 -9.47
CA GLU A 264 -9.80 13.95 -8.48
C GLU A 264 -8.31 13.84 -8.08
N GLY A 265 -7.55 12.95 -8.73
CA GLY A 265 -6.12 12.76 -8.49
C GLY A 265 -5.80 11.94 -7.23
N ILE A 266 -6.77 11.18 -6.71
CA ILE A 266 -6.59 10.29 -5.56
C ILE A 266 -6.27 8.89 -6.08
N ALA A 267 -5.18 8.29 -5.59
CA ALA A 267 -4.86 6.91 -5.92
C ALA A 267 -5.98 5.99 -5.41
N ALA A 268 -6.65 5.27 -6.31
CA ALA A 268 -7.78 4.43 -5.93
C ALA A 268 -7.85 3.15 -6.77
N ALA A 269 -8.50 2.13 -6.22
CA ALA A 269 -8.73 0.87 -6.92
C ALA A 269 -10.02 0.18 -6.46
N THR A 270 -10.69 -0.49 -7.41
CA THR A 270 -11.85 -1.33 -7.13
C THR A 270 -11.39 -2.69 -6.67
N ILE A 271 -11.65 -3.06 -5.43
CA ILE A 271 -11.19 -4.34 -4.87
C ILE A 271 -12.20 -5.45 -5.12
N PHE A 272 -11.71 -6.66 -5.41
CA PHE A 272 -12.53 -7.82 -5.65
C PHE A 272 -12.20 -8.96 -4.69
N THR A 273 -13.25 -9.61 -4.20
CA THR A 273 -13.13 -10.83 -3.41
C THR A 273 -12.62 -11.98 -4.30
N PRO A 274 -11.57 -12.71 -3.87
CA PRO A 274 -11.07 -13.86 -4.61
C PRO A 274 -12.08 -15.02 -4.61
N LYS A 275 -11.99 -15.93 -5.59
CA LYS A 275 -12.86 -17.13 -5.65
C LYS A 275 -12.48 -18.21 -4.63
N LYS A 276 -11.29 -18.10 -4.05
CA LYS A 276 -10.70 -19.05 -3.10
C LYS A 276 -10.01 -18.26 -1.99
N ASP A 277 -10.17 -18.70 -0.75
CA ASP A 277 -9.45 -18.12 0.38
C ASP A 277 -8.03 -18.71 0.42
N VAL A 278 -7.03 -17.87 0.17
CA VAL A 278 -5.62 -18.22 0.25
C VAL A 278 -5.00 -17.48 1.43
N GLN A 279 -4.26 -18.20 2.28
CA GLN A 279 -3.54 -17.59 3.38
C GLN A 279 -2.39 -16.71 2.88
N VAL A 280 -2.43 -15.44 3.27
CA VAL A 280 -1.37 -14.45 3.05
C VAL A 280 -0.45 -14.36 4.28
N SER A 281 0.68 -13.66 4.15
CA SER A 281 1.65 -13.56 5.24
C SER A 281 1.19 -12.62 6.37
N GLU A 282 1.12 -13.11 7.59
CA GLU A 282 0.80 -12.25 8.76
C GLU A 282 1.97 -11.34 9.20
N LYS A 283 3.19 -11.68 8.79
CA LYS A 283 4.43 -11.00 9.22
C LYS A 283 4.85 -9.88 8.28
N GLN A 284 4.44 -9.94 7.01
CA GLN A 284 4.90 -9.03 5.97
C GLN A 284 3.74 -8.58 5.10
N LEU A 285 3.56 -7.26 5.01
CA LEU A 285 2.73 -6.63 3.99
C LEU A 285 3.37 -6.84 2.61
N ARG A 286 2.63 -7.50 1.71
CA ARG A 286 3.04 -7.76 0.33
C ARG A 286 2.10 -7.04 -0.62
N VAL A 287 2.63 -6.13 -1.42
CA VAL A 287 1.85 -5.32 -2.37
C VAL A 287 2.42 -5.50 -3.77
N ALA A 288 1.59 -6.00 -4.69
CA ALA A 288 1.97 -6.21 -6.07
C ALA A 288 1.32 -5.17 -6.98
N PHE A 289 2.06 -4.67 -7.95
CA PHE A 289 1.62 -3.65 -8.89
C PHE A 289 1.92 -4.10 -10.31
N ASP A 290 0.98 -3.87 -11.22
CA ASP A 290 1.36 -3.70 -12.62
C ASP A 290 2.18 -2.42 -12.83
N GLY A 291 2.93 -2.38 -13.93
CA GLY A 291 3.70 -1.22 -14.33
C GLY A 291 2.83 -0.17 -15.01
N ASP A 292 2.51 -0.40 -16.28
CA ASP A 292 1.84 0.57 -17.15
C ASP A 292 0.40 0.82 -16.68
N ALA A 293 -0.08 2.06 -16.83
CA ALA A 293 -1.39 2.54 -16.36
C ALA A 293 -1.69 2.34 -14.85
N VAL A 294 -0.72 1.90 -14.05
CA VAL A 294 -0.81 1.76 -12.59
C VAL A 294 0.27 2.59 -11.90
N LEU A 295 1.54 2.21 -12.06
CA LEU A 295 2.69 2.96 -11.55
C LEU A 295 3.20 4.00 -12.54
N PHE A 296 3.18 3.64 -13.83
CA PHE A 296 3.51 4.51 -14.95
C PHE A 296 2.24 4.97 -15.67
N SER A 297 2.37 6.01 -16.49
CA SER A 297 1.28 6.43 -17.37
C SER A 297 0.94 5.34 -18.40
N ASP A 298 -0.13 5.57 -19.16
CA ASP A 298 -0.56 4.72 -20.27
C ASP A 298 0.15 5.07 -21.60
N GLU A 299 1.24 5.84 -21.58
CA GLU A 299 2.02 6.25 -22.76
C GLU A 299 2.40 5.05 -23.65
N SER A 300 2.89 3.98 -23.02
CA SER A 300 3.28 2.76 -23.74
C SER A 300 2.10 2.07 -24.42
N GLU A 301 0.94 2.04 -23.76
CA GLU A 301 -0.27 1.43 -24.34
C GLU A 301 -0.80 2.25 -25.52
N GLN A 302 -0.74 3.58 -25.42
CA GLN A 302 -1.12 4.48 -26.50
C GLN A 302 -0.27 4.25 -27.76
N ILE A 303 1.05 4.08 -27.61
CA ILE A 303 1.96 3.80 -28.73
C ILE A 303 1.64 2.45 -29.37
N VAL A 304 1.44 1.40 -28.56
CA VAL A 304 1.11 0.06 -29.09
C VAL A 304 -0.21 0.09 -29.87
N LYS A 305 -1.24 0.78 -29.37
CA LYS A 305 -2.53 0.91 -30.06
C LYS A 305 -2.45 1.72 -31.35
N ALA A 306 -1.66 2.79 -31.37
CA ALA A 306 -1.54 3.68 -32.53
C ALA A 306 -0.60 3.14 -33.61
N HIS A 307 0.48 2.45 -33.22
CA HIS A 307 1.62 2.18 -34.10
C HIS A 307 2.13 0.73 -34.06
N GLY A 308 1.56 -0.13 -33.22
CA GLY A 308 1.95 -1.54 -33.09
C GLY A 308 3.18 -1.77 -32.21
N LEU A 309 3.53 -3.05 -32.04
CA LEU A 309 4.58 -3.50 -31.12
C LEU A 309 6.00 -3.12 -31.57
N ASP A 310 6.28 -3.12 -32.87
CA ASP A 310 7.62 -2.80 -33.39
C ASP A 310 8.01 -1.34 -33.04
N LYS A 311 7.06 -0.42 -33.26
CA LYS A 311 7.23 0.99 -32.91
C LYS A 311 7.35 1.21 -31.42
N PHE A 312 6.67 0.41 -30.61
CA PHE A 312 6.86 0.41 -29.17
C PHE A 312 8.28 0.00 -28.77
N PHE A 313 8.85 -1.07 -29.35
CA PHE A 313 10.22 -1.47 -29.01
C PHE A 313 11.27 -0.44 -29.47
N GLU A 314 11.11 0.16 -30.64
CA GLU A 314 11.96 1.27 -31.10
C GLU A 314 11.89 2.46 -30.14
N HIS A 315 10.68 2.80 -29.70
CA HIS A 315 10.44 3.88 -28.74
C HIS A 315 11.11 3.58 -27.40
N GLU A 316 10.90 2.39 -26.82
CA GLU A 316 11.50 2.02 -25.54
C GLU A 316 13.02 2.03 -25.57
N LYS A 317 13.63 1.59 -26.68
CA LYS A 317 15.08 1.65 -26.88
C LYS A 317 15.60 3.08 -26.97
N THR A 318 14.88 3.95 -27.70
CA THR A 318 15.27 5.35 -27.90
C THR A 318 15.14 6.16 -26.61
N TYR A 319 14.09 5.89 -25.81
CA TYR A 319 13.76 6.60 -24.59
C TYR A 319 14.18 5.87 -23.31
N GLU A 320 15.05 4.86 -23.40
CA GLU A 320 15.42 4.00 -22.28
C GLU A 320 15.91 4.77 -21.04
N ASN A 321 16.59 5.90 -21.24
CA ASN A 321 17.11 6.76 -20.17
C ASN A 321 16.17 7.92 -19.80
N LYS A 322 15.02 8.06 -20.47
CA LYS A 322 13.99 9.05 -20.14
C LYS A 322 12.94 8.37 -19.24
N PRO A 323 12.74 8.84 -17.99
CA PRO A 323 11.75 8.27 -17.10
C PRO A 323 10.35 8.22 -17.75
N LEU A 324 9.60 7.16 -17.47
CA LEU A 324 8.19 7.08 -17.81
C LEU A 324 7.41 8.13 -17.00
N ALA A 325 6.34 8.67 -17.59
CA ALA A 325 5.44 9.55 -16.84
C ALA A 325 4.73 8.77 -15.72
N GLN A 326 4.27 9.49 -14.70
CA GLN A 326 3.69 8.89 -13.51
C GLN A 326 2.26 8.38 -13.74
N GLY A 327 1.96 7.21 -13.20
CA GLY A 327 0.61 6.65 -13.09
C GLY A 327 -0.06 7.04 -11.76
N PRO A 328 -1.34 6.65 -11.58
CA PRO A 328 -2.15 7.06 -10.44
C PRO A 328 -1.64 6.51 -9.10
N LEU A 329 -0.96 5.35 -9.07
CA LEU A 329 -0.52 4.70 -7.82
C LEU A 329 0.94 5.01 -7.47
N LYS A 330 1.66 5.84 -8.24
CA LYS A 330 3.05 6.23 -7.93
C LYS A 330 3.18 6.80 -6.51
N GLY A 331 2.31 7.73 -6.13
CA GLY A 331 2.36 8.37 -4.82
C GLY A 331 2.20 7.38 -3.67
N PHE A 332 1.36 6.36 -3.83
CA PHE A 332 1.23 5.29 -2.84
C PHE A 332 2.51 4.44 -2.74
N LEU A 333 3.13 4.07 -3.87
CA LEU A 333 4.41 3.35 -3.86
C LEU A 333 5.54 4.18 -3.22
N GLU A 334 5.57 5.49 -3.45
CA GLU A 334 6.56 6.39 -2.82
C GLU A 334 6.46 6.38 -1.30
N VAL A 335 5.23 6.35 -0.79
CA VAL A 335 4.96 6.26 0.65
C VAL A 335 5.42 4.92 1.22
N LEU A 336 5.14 3.80 0.52
CA LEU A 336 5.66 2.49 0.92
C LEU A 336 7.19 2.47 0.92
N GLY A 337 7.82 3.00 -0.13
CA GLY A 337 9.28 3.08 -0.24
C GLY A 337 9.91 3.95 0.85
N LYS A 338 9.24 5.04 1.26
CA LYS A 338 9.66 5.86 2.40
C LYS A 338 9.65 5.08 3.71
N LEU A 339 8.60 4.29 3.97
CA LEU A 339 8.53 3.43 5.14
C LEU A 339 9.58 2.31 5.09
N GLN A 340 9.80 1.68 3.94
CA GLN A 340 10.86 0.68 3.75
C GLN A 340 12.23 1.24 4.14
N LYS A 341 12.55 2.46 3.68
CA LYS A 341 13.81 3.14 4.03
C LYS A 341 13.98 3.32 5.54
N LYS A 342 12.90 3.53 6.32
CA LYS A 342 13.00 3.57 7.80
C LYS A 342 13.53 2.26 8.37
N PHE A 343 13.01 1.12 7.91
CA PHE A 343 13.53 -0.19 8.33
C PHE A 343 14.99 -0.38 7.90
N TYR A 344 15.36 0.13 6.72
CA TYR A 344 16.73 0.03 6.22
C TYR A 344 17.73 0.79 7.11
N THR A 345 17.34 1.97 7.64
CA THR A 345 18.19 2.72 8.58
C THR A 345 18.46 1.98 9.89
N LYS A 346 17.65 0.96 10.23
CA LYS A 346 17.85 0.07 11.38
C LYS A 346 18.56 -1.24 11.03
N GLY A 347 19.06 -1.36 9.80
CA GLY A 347 19.71 -2.59 9.31
C GLY A 347 18.73 -3.70 8.91
N LEU A 348 17.42 -3.46 8.94
CA LEU A 348 16.37 -4.46 8.69
C LEU A 348 15.96 -4.49 7.21
N ARG A 349 16.93 -4.42 6.28
CA ARG A 349 16.63 -4.40 4.85
C ARG A 349 16.01 -5.71 4.36
N LEU A 350 16.59 -6.84 4.73
CA LEU A 350 16.11 -8.16 4.32
C LEU A 350 14.87 -8.61 5.10
N GLU A 351 14.70 -8.07 6.32
CA GLU A 351 13.59 -8.38 7.24
C GLU A 351 12.48 -7.33 7.17
N CYS A 352 12.51 -6.44 6.17
CA CYS A 352 11.52 -5.38 6.06
C CYS A 352 10.09 -5.97 5.98
N PRO A 353 9.16 -5.52 6.85
CA PRO A 353 7.80 -6.05 6.87
C PRO A 353 6.95 -5.49 5.72
N ILE A 354 7.50 -4.65 4.85
CA ILE A 354 6.85 -4.17 3.63
C ILE A 354 7.65 -4.72 2.45
N ARG A 355 6.98 -5.42 1.54
CA ARG A 355 7.58 -5.94 0.32
C ARG A 355 6.73 -5.56 -0.89
N THR A 356 7.38 -4.97 -1.88
CA THR A 356 6.74 -4.46 -3.09
C THR A 356 7.17 -5.28 -4.30
N TYR A 357 6.22 -5.55 -5.19
CA TYR A 357 6.43 -6.37 -6.39
C TYR A 357 5.99 -5.60 -7.62
N LEU A 358 6.85 -5.53 -8.63
CA LEU A 358 6.48 -5.12 -9.98
C LEU A 358 6.15 -6.39 -10.78
N VAL A 359 4.90 -6.57 -11.19
CA VAL A 359 4.44 -7.72 -11.98
C VAL A 359 3.91 -7.21 -13.32
N THR A 360 4.77 -7.19 -14.33
CA THR A 360 4.50 -6.50 -15.59
C THR A 360 4.55 -7.42 -16.80
N ALA A 361 3.70 -7.16 -17.79
CA ALA A 361 3.74 -7.82 -19.09
C ALA A 361 4.95 -7.42 -19.95
N ARG A 362 5.69 -6.37 -19.56
CA ARG A 362 6.92 -5.95 -20.25
C ARG A 362 7.95 -7.08 -20.33
N SER A 363 8.74 -7.08 -21.40
CA SER A 363 9.87 -7.98 -21.56
C SER A 363 11.10 -7.38 -20.87
N ALA A 364 11.81 -8.18 -20.08
CA ALA A 364 13.04 -7.76 -19.42
C ALA A 364 14.09 -7.27 -20.42
N ALA A 365 14.19 -7.93 -21.58
CA ALA A 365 15.24 -7.68 -22.57
C ALA A 365 15.01 -6.43 -23.42
N SER A 366 13.76 -6.06 -23.69
CA SER A 366 13.44 -4.99 -24.67
C SER A 366 12.78 -3.76 -24.08
N SER A 367 12.01 -3.88 -22.99
CA SER A 367 11.24 -2.75 -22.41
C SER A 367 11.32 -2.64 -20.89
N GLY A 368 11.98 -3.59 -20.22
CA GLY A 368 12.10 -3.61 -18.76
C GLY A 368 13.11 -2.61 -18.19
N ALA A 369 14.18 -2.32 -18.94
CA ALA A 369 15.26 -1.44 -18.49
C ALA A 369 14.75 -0.02 -18.16
N ARG A 370 13.89 0.55 -19.03
CA ARG A 370 13.28 1.88 -18.81
C ARG A 370 12.42 1.92 -17.56
N ALA A 371 11.62 0.88 -17.30
CA ALA A 371 10.78 0.77 -16.12
C ALA A 371 11.62 0.75 -14.82
N LEU A 372 12.68 -0.07 -14.76
CA LEU A 372 13.58 -0.12 -13.61
C LEU A 372 14.36 1.19 -13.41
N LYS A 373 14.84 1.81 -14.51
CA LYS A 373 15.50 3.12 -14.49
C LYS A 373 14.56 4.20 -13.93
N THR A 374 13.29 4.15 -14.31
CA THR A 374 12.26 5.08 -13.83
C THR A 374 12.06 4.95 -12.32
N LEU A 375 11.82 3.73 -11.82
CA LEU A 375 11.66 3.47 -10.38
C LEU A 375 12.88 3.96 -9.58
N ARG A 376 14.08 3.65 -10.08
CA ARG A 376 15.34 4.13 -9.47
C ARG A 376 15.44 5.66 -9.48
N SER A 377 15.01 6.33 -10.55
CA SER A 377 15.02 7.81 -10.62
C SER A 377 14.07 8.46 -9.61
N TRP A 378 13.00 7.76 -9.23
CA TRP A 378 12.10 8.16 -8.14
C TRP A 378 12.66 7.77 -6.75
N GLY A 379 13.84 7.17 -6.69
CA GLY A 379 14.45 6.66 -5.46
C GLY A 379 13.68 5.49 -4.86
N LEU A 380 12.95 4.73 -5.69
CA LEU A 380 12.20 3.55 -5.28
C LEU A 380 12.97 2.29 -5.64
N GLU A 381 13.11 1.41 -4.66
CA GLU A 381 13.78 0.13 -4.79
C GLU A 381 12.72 -0.96 -4.63
N THR A 382 12.12 -1.39 -5.73
CA THR A 382 11.19 -2.53 -5.71
C THR A 382 11.95 -3.79 -5.32
N ASP A 383 11.42 -4.55 -4.37
CA ASP A 383 12.08 -5.74 -3.85
C ASP A 383 12.19 -6.84 -4.89
N GLU A 384 11.13 -7.03 -5.68
CA GLU A 384 11.06 -8.03 -6.74
C GLU A 384 10.39 -7.47 -8.00
N ALA A 385 11.02 -7.68 -9.15
CA ALA A 385 10.48 -7.28 -10.45
C ALA A 385 10.37 -8.51 -11.36
N LEU A 386 9.14 -8.82 -11.76
CA LEU A 386 8.78 -9.99 -12.56
C LEU A 386 8.30 -9.50 -13.93
N PHE A 387 9.15 -9.73 -14.93
CA PHE A 387 8.91 -9.39 -16.33
C PHE A 387 8.39 -10.61 -17.07
N LEU A 388 7.13 -10.55 -17.49
CA LEU A 388 6.41 -11.71 -18.02
C LEU A 388 6.46 -11.82 -19.54
N ALA A 389 6.87 -10.76 -20.26
CA ALA A 389 6.86 -10.74 -21.73
C ALA A 389 5.52 -11.25 -22.33
N GLY A 390 4.40 -10.84 -21.73
CA GLY A 390 3.04 -11.23 -22.13
C GLY A 390 2.50 -12.54 -21.51
N ALA A 391 3.31 -13.30 -20.76
CA ALA A 391 2.83 -14.48 -20.04
C ALA A 391 1.81 -14.11 -18.94
N PRO A 392 0.89 -15.03 -18.57
CA PRO A 392 -0.15 -14.75 -17.59
C PRO A 392 0.44 -14.47 -16.19
N LYS A 393 -0.13 -13.47 -15.49
CA LYS A 393 0.31 -13.04 -14.14
C LYS A 393 -0.10 -14.03 -13.04
N GLY A 394 -1.24 -14.70 -13.22
CA GLY A 394 -1.87 -15.56 -12.21
C GLY A 394 -0.94 -16.57 -11.51
N PRO A 395 -0.18 -17.40 -12.24
CA PRO A 395 0.72 -18.39 -11.63
C PRO A 395 1.79 -17.77 -10.72
N LEU A 396 2.29 -16.57 -11.04
CA LEU A 396 3.26 -15.88 -10.19
C LEU A 396 2.58 -15.27 -8.95
N LEU A 397 1.39 -14.70 -9.11
CA LEU A 397 0.60 -14.17 -7.99
C LEU A 397 0.25 -15.25 -6.97
N GLU A 398 -0.04 -16.47 -7.43
CA GLU A 398 -0.27 -17.64 -6.55
C GLU A 398 0.96 -17.96 -5.68
N LYS A 399 2.19 -17.73 -6.19
CA LYS A 399 3.43 -17.92 -5.44
C LYS A 399 3.75 -16.74 -4.53
N ILE A 400 3.54 -15.51 -5.00
CA ILE A 400 3.79 -14.29 -4.23
C ILE A 400 2.84 -14.20 -3.04
N ARG A 401 1.57 -14.59 -3.23
CA ARG A 401 0.46 -14.42 -2.27
C ARG A 401 0.42 -13.00 -1.71
N PRO A 402 0.26 -11.99 -2.58
CA PRO A 402 0.22 -10.61 -2.11
C PRO A 402 -1.07 -10.36 -1.32
N HIS A 403 -1.04 -9.38 -0.43
CA HIS A 403 -2.24 -8.91 0.27
C HIS A 403 -3.18 -8.18 -0.69
N ILE A 404 -2.60 -7.56 -1.71
CA ILE A 404 -3.34 -6.89 -2.78
C ILE A 404 -2.47 -6.81 -4.04
N PHE A 405 -3.08 -7.06 -5.19
CA PHE A 405 -2.49 -6.88 -6.51
C PHE A 405 -3.26 -5.82 -7.30
N PHE A 406 -2.57 -4.80 -7.81
CA PHE A 406 -3.15 -3.72 -8.61
C PHE A 406 -2.88 -3.90 -10.09
N ASP A 407 -3.92 -3.79 -10.91
CA ASP A 407 -3.84 -3.91 -12.36
C ASP A 407 -4.91 -3.03 -13.03
N ASP A 408 -4.63 -2.45 -14.18
CA ASP A 408 -5.61 -1.65 -14.92
C ASP A 408 -6.51 -2.53 -15.82
N GLN A 409 -6.13 -3.77 -16.09
CA GLN A 409 -6.85 -4.65 -17.00
C GLN A 409 -7.68 -5.69 -16.24
N MET A 410 -9.00 -5.65 -16.45
CA MET A 410 -9.92 -6.60 -15.82
C MET A 410 -9.59 -8.07 -16.13
N PHE A 411 -8.99 -8.37 -17.29
CA PHE A 411 -8.55 -9.74 -17.62
C PHE A 411 -7.50 -10.26 -16.62
N HIS A 412 -6.54 -9.44 -16.22
CA HIS A 412 -5.53 -9.80 -15.23
C HIS A 412 -6.13 -9.88 -13.82
N VAL A 413 -7.07 -8.98 -13.50
CA VAL A 413 -7.82 -9.00 -12.23
C VAL A 413 -8.60 -10.31 -12.07
N GLU A 414 -9.35 -10.75 -13.09
CA GLU A 414 -10.07 -12.02 -13.05
C GLU A 414 -9.15 -13.23 -12.95
N GLY A 415 -8.05 -13.24 -13.72
CA GLY A 415 -7.04 -14.30 -13.63
C GLY A 415 -6.41 -14.40 -12.23
N ALA A 416 -6.18 -13.27 -11.56
CA ALA A 416 -5.68 -13.24 -10.19
C ALA A 416 -6.71 -13.76 -9.18
N LYS A 417 -7.99 -13.39 -9.32
CA LYS A 417 -9.10 -13.87 -8.47
C LYS A 417 -9.27 -15.39 -8.55
N GLU A 418 -9.09 -15.99 -9.72
CA GLU A 418 -9.16 -17.45 -9.93
C GLU A 418 -8.05 -18.21 -9.20
N MET A 419 -6.89 -17.57 -9.06
CA MET A 419 -5.74 -18.07 -8.32
C MET A 419 -5.79 -17.73 -6.83
N GLY A 420 -6.90 -17.17 -6.33
CA GLY A 420 -7.09 -16.84 -4.92
C GLY A 420 -6.36 -15.59 -4.45
N THR A 421 -5.91 -14.73 -5.37
CA THR A 421 -5.28 -13.46 -5.04
C THR A 421 -6.33 -12.36 -4.94
N VAL A 422 -6.26 -11.54 -3.88
CA VAL A 422 -7.05 -10.30 -3.78
C VAL A 422 -6.53 -9.31 -4.84
N ALA A 423 -7.36 -9.03 -5.83
CA ALA A 423 -7.01 -8.16 -6.95
C ALA A 423 -7.83 -6.87 -6.90
N ALA A 424 -7.22 -5.79 -7.34
CA ALA A 424 -7.81 -4.46 -7.35
C ALA A 424 -7.61 -3.79 -8.71
N HIS A 425 -8.72 -3.44 -9.34
CA HIS A 425 -8.74 -2.81 -10.66
C HIS A 425 -8.53 -1.30 -10.54
N VAL A 426 -7.57 -0.76 -11.28
CA VAL A 426 -7.30 0.67 -11.38
C VAL A 426 -7.91 1.18 -12.71
N PRO A 427 -9.08 1.85 -12.69
CA PRO A 427 -9.71 2.35 -13.92
C PRO A 427 -8.99 3.60 -14.44
N TYR A 428 -7.78 3.43 -14.95
CA TYR A 428 -6.95 4.49 -15.52
C TYR A 428 -6.48 4.15 -16.95
N GLY A 429 -6.19 5.19 -17.73
CA GLY A 429 -5.62 5.06 -19.08
C GLY A 429 -6.64 4.96 -20.22
N VAL A 430 -6.14 5.00 -21.45
CA VAL A 430 -6.94 4.99 -22.67
C VAL A 430 -7.81 3.74 -22.82
N ALA A 431 -7.38 2.58 -22.29
CA ALA A 431 -8.19 1.35 -22.31
C ALA A 431 -9.59 1.53 -21.71
N GLN A 432 -9.73 2.39 -20.70
CA GLN A 432 -11.00 2.60 -20.00
C GLN A 432 -11.93 3.55 -20.76
N LYS A 433 -11.38 4.58 -21.41
CA LYS A 433 -12.15 5.57 -22.18
C LYS A 433 -12.91 4.94 -23.36
N TYR A 434 -12.31 3.95 -24.02
CA TYR A 434 -12.96 3.25 -25.13
C TYR A 434 -14.14 2.38 -24.67
N LYS A 435 -14.06 1.72 -23.51
CA LYS A 435 -15.18 0.94 -22.94
C LYS A 435 -16.38 1.83 -22.62
N LEU A 436 -16.14 2.99 -22.01
CA LEU A 436 -17.19 3.99 -21.73
C LEU A 436 -17.82 4.54 -23.02
N SER A 437 -17.02 4.79 -24.06
CA SER A 437 -17.52 5.25 -25.36
C SER A 437 -18.36 4.20 -26.10
N GLY A 438 -17.98 2.92 -26.00
CA GLY A 438 -18.71 1.79 -26.59
C GLY A 438 -20.02 1.50 -25.86
N GLN A 439 -20.04 1.57 -24.52
CA GLN A 439 -21.25 1.43 -23.72
C GLN A 439 -22.22 2.58 -23.93
N ARG A 440 -21.74 3.84 -24.07
CA ARG A 440 -22.58 5.00 -24.38
C ARG A 440 -23.18 4.93 -25.79
N LYS A 441 -22.44 4.45 -26.79
CA LYS A 441 -22.98 4.21 -28.14
C LYS A 441 -24.03 3.10 -28.15
N ALA A 442 -23.75 1.96 -27.50
CA ALA A 442 -24.73 0.88 -27.39
C ALA A 442 -26.02 1.27 -26.64
N ALA A 443 -25.93 2.18 -25.66
CA ALA A 443 -27.10 2.72 -24.96
C ALA A 443 -27.88 3.79 -25.76
N GLN A 444 -27.25 4.41 -26.77
CA GLN A 444 -27.88 5.37 -27.68
C GLN A 444 -28.50 4.68 -28.91
N ASP A 445 -27.89 3.58 -29.39
CA ASP A 445 -28.37 2.81 -30.54
C ASP A 445 -29.47 1.79 -30.16
N GLY A 446 -29.75 1.63 -28.86
CA GLY A 446 -30.80 0.75 -28.31
C GLY A 446 -32.06 1.48 -27.83
N LYS A 447 -32.28 2.74 -28.24
CA LYS A 447 -33.48 3.55 -27.94
C LYS A 447 -34.32 3.81 -29.17
#